data_AF-A0A191HWM3-F1
#
_entry.id   AF-A0A191HWM3-F1
#
_cell.length_a   1.000
_cell.length_b   1.000
_cell.length_c   1.000
_cell.angle_alpha   90.00
_cell.angle_beta   90.00
_cell.angle_gamma   90.00
#
_symmetry.space_group_name_H-M   'P 1'
#
loop_
_entity.id
_entity.type
_entity.pdbx_description
1 polymer ?
#
loop_
_entity_poly.entity_id
_entity_poly.type
_entity_poly.pdbx_seq_one_letter_code
_entity_poly.pdbx_strand_id
1 'polypeptide(L)'
;MLYSYKEDKIYFDNEKQVMKNKLGIEDQKLLIEVEHKIAMRHMLNLRRRKVPFVNSSRRLFEIHEQIFSDVYEWAGKVRRVDLSKGETNFLPSSAINNALYSIDKKLMNYRVISRWISLNLLKSWLL
;
A
#
# COMPACT_ATOMS: atom_id res chain seq x y z
N MET A 1 12.78 -3.87 -12.28
CA MET A 1 12.52 -4.72 -11.09
C MET A 1 11.81 -5.98 -11.59
N LEU A 2 12.47 -7.13 -11.58
CA LEU A 2 11.90 -8.39 -12.07
C LEU A 2 11.11 -9.06 -10.93
N TYR A 3 9.82 -8.74 -10.84
CA TYR A 3 8.88 -9.58 -10.09
C TYR A 3 8.57 -10.80 -10.95
N SER A 4 8.57 -12.00 -10.35
CA SER A 4 8.10 -13.18 -11.06
C SER A 4 6.58 -13.21 -10.97
N TYR A 5 5.94 -12.73 -12.03
CA TYR A 5 4.51 -12.86 -12.25
C TYR A 5 4.26 -14.26 -12.81
N LYS A 6 4.31 -15.30 -11.98
CA LYS A 6 3.91 -16.65 -12.42
C LYS A 6 2.45 -16.57 -12.90
N GLU A 7 2.27 -16.52 -14.21
CA GLU A 7 0.97 -16.57 -14.91
C GLU A 7 -0.08 -15.55 -14.45
N ASP A 8 0.35 -14.34 -14.06
CA ASP A 8 -0.57 -13.30 -13.57
C ASP A 8 -1.39 -12.67 -14.71
N LYS A 9 -2.55 -13.25 -15.00
CA LYS A 9 -3.52 -12.68 -15.96
C LYS A 9 -4.35 -11.53 -15.37
N ILE A 10 -4.26 -11.28 -14.06
CA ILE A 10 -5.08 -10.29 -13.37
C ILE A 10 -4.48 -8.89 -13.57
N TYR A 11 -3.17 -8.74 -13.34
CA TYR A 11 -2.50 -7.45 -13.36
C TYR A 11 -1.60 -7.25 -14.59
N PHE A 12 -1.16 -8.33 -15.24
CA PHE A 12 -0.28 -8.30 -16.39
C PHE A 12 -0.99 -8.70 -17.68
N ASP A 13 -0.68 -8.01 -18.78
CA ASP A 13 -1.06 -8.38 -20.13
C ASP A 13 0.09 -9.19 -20.75
N ASN A 14 -0.13 -10.50 -20.92
CA ASN A 14 0.88 -11.41 -21.44
C ASN A 14 1.13 -11.24 -22.95
N GLU A 15 0.19 -10.70 -23.71
CA GLU A 15 0.39 -10.48 -25.14
C GLU A 15 1.29 -9.25 -25.34
N LYS A 16 0.98 -8.18 -24.60
CA LYS A 16 1.70 -6.90 -24.68
C LYS A 16 2.97 -6.86 -23.81
N GLN A 17 3.16 -7.86 -22.95
CA GLN A 17 4.27 -7.92 -21.99
C GLN A 17 4.35 -6.65 -21.10
N VAL A 18 3.19 -6.16 -20.67
CA VAL A 18 3.05 -4.90 -19.92
C VAL A 18 1.99 -5.01 -18.82
N MET A 19 2.13 -4.26 -17.73
CA MET A 19 1.09 -4.16 -16.71
C MET A 19 -0.17 -3.49 -17.26
N LYS A 20 -1.35 -4.04 -16.96
CA LYS A 20 -2.64 -3.43 -17.29
C LYS A 20 -2.76 -2.08 -16.60
N ASN A 21 -2.96 -1.02 -17.38
CA ASN A 21 -2.97 0.36 -16.91
C ASN A 21 -4.09 1.17 -17.60
N LYS A 22 -4.52 2.24 -16.94
CA LYS A 22 -5.59 3.16 -17.39
C LYS A 22 -5.15 4.10 -18.50
N LEU A 23 -3.84 4.19 -18.74
CA LEU A 23 -3.23 5.13 -19.68
C LEU A 23 -3.15 4.55 -21.10
N GLY A 24 -3.49 3.27 -21.28
CA GLY A 24 -3.38 2.58 -22.57
C GLY A 24 -1.93 2.40 -23.03
N ILE A 25 -0.96 2.49 -22.13
CA ILE A 25 0.46 2.35 -22.47
C ILE A 25 0.79 0.87 -22.65
N GLU A 26 1.32 0.52 -23.82
CA GLU A 26 1.67 -0.86 -24.17
C GLU A 26 3.16 -1.17 -24.06
N ASP A 27 4.01 -0.15 -23.91
CA ASP A 27 5.44 -0.31 -23.68
C ASP A 27 5.77 -0.27 -22.18
N GLN A 28 6.36 -1.36 -21.67
CA GLN A 28 6.65 -1.50 -20.24
C GLN A 28 7.69 -0.49 -19.72
N LYS A 29 8.64 -0.04 -20.54
CA LYS A 29 9.64 0.96 -20.12
C LYS A 29 8.98 2.34 -19.99
N LEU A 30 8.21 2.72 -20.98
CA LEU A 30 7.41 3.95 -20.98
C LEU A 30 6.42 3.97 -19.82
N LEU A 31 5.74 2.84 -19.55
CA LEU A 31 4.83 2.74 -18.42
C LEU A 31 5.55 3.00 -17.10
N ILE A 32 6.73 2.42 -16.89
CA ILE A 32 7.54 2.66 -15.67
C ILE A 32 7.89 4.14 -15.54
N GLU A 33 8.33 4.79 -16.62
CA GLU A 33 8.70 6.20 -16.59
C GLU A 33 7.50 7.11 -16.27
N VAL A 34 6.36 6.86 -16.92
CA VAL A 34 5.13 7.64 -16.73
C VAL A 34 4.53 7.41 -15.35
N GLU A 35 4.45 6.15 -14.90
CA GLU A 35 4.03 5.79 -13.54
C GLU A 35 4.88 6.53 -12.51
N HIS A 36 6.21 6.50 -12.65
CA HIS A 36 7.11 7.13 -11.70
C HIS A 36 6.90 8.65 -11.62
N LYS A 37 6.72 9.33 -12.75
CA LYS A 37 6.42 10.77 -12.79
C LYS A 37 5.10 11.10 -12.09
N ILE A 38 4.04 10.32 -12.35
CA ILE A 38 2.72 10.49 -11.74
C ILE A 38 2.79 10.23 -10.22
N ALA A 39 3.40 9.11 -9.82
CA ALA A 39 3.55 8.73 -8.42
C ALA A 39 4.34 9.80 -7.63
N MET A 40 5.45 10.29 -8.20
CA MET A 40 6.25 11.34 -7.56
C MET A 40 5.45 12.62 -7.33
N ARG A 41 4.64 13.05 -8.31
CA ARG A 41 3.74 14.21 -8.16
C ARG A 41 2.76 14.02 -7.01
N HIS A 42 2.13 12.84 -6.92
CA HIS A 42 1.18 12.52 -5.86
C HIS A 42 1.85 12.44 -4.48
N MET A 43 3.04 11.84 -4.39
CA MET A 43 3.83 11.80 -3.17
C MET A 43 4.21 13.21 -2.68
N LEU A 44 4.58 14.12 -3.59
CA LEU A 44 4.85 15.53 -3.23
C LEU A 44 3.59 16.22 -2.68
N ASN A 45 2.42 15.98 -3.28
CA ASN A 45 1.15 16.51 -2.80
C ASN A 45 0.79 15.96 -1.41
N LEU A 46 0.99 14.66 -1.19
CA LEU A 46 0.77 14.00 0.09
C LEU A 46 1.65 14.60 1.19
N ARG A 47 2.94 14.80 0.89
CA ARG A 47 3.90 15.40 1.83
C ARG A 47 3.48 16.82 2.23
N ARG A 48 3.00 17.63 1.28
CA ARG A 48 2.55 19.01 1.54
C ARG A 48 1.31 19.06 2.43
N ARG A 49 0.39 18.09 2.29
CA ARG A 49 -0.87 18.05 3.04
C ARG A 49 -0.74 17.54 4.48
N LYS A 50 0.47 17.23 4.96
CA LYS A 50 0.73 16.56 6.25
C LYS A 50 -0.17 15.33 6.41
N VAL A 51 0.22 14.22 5.78
CA VAL A 51 -0.53 12.95 5.83
C VAL A 51 -0.99 12.68 7.28
N PRO A 52 -2.31 12.56 7.53
CA PRO A 52 -2.83 12.22 8.85
C PRO A 52 -2.18 10.95 9.38
N PHE A 53 -1.99 10.90 10.69
CA PHE A 53 -1.40 9.77 11.41
C PHE A 53 -1.98 8.42 10.96
N VAL A 54 -1.10 7.47 10.58
CA VAL A 54 -1.47 6.12 10.14
C VAL A 54 -1.91 5.32 11.36
N ASN A 55 -3.21 5.20 11.55
CA ASN A 55 -3.83 4.54 12.71
C ASN A 55 -4.47 3.18 12.41
N SER A 56 -4.45 2.77 11.14
CA SER A 56 -5.02 1.53 10.63
C SER A 56 -4.45 1.20 9.26
N SER A 57 -4.55 -0.07 8.88
CA SER A 57 -4.19 -0.62 7.58
C SER A 57 -4.98 0.03 6.44
N ARG A 58 -6.23 0.46 6.71
CA ARG A 58 -7.04 1.27 5.78
C ARG A 58 -6.27 2.47 5.23
N ARG A 59 -5.47 3.13 6.07
CA ARG A 59 -4.71 4.31 5.65
C ARG A 59 -3.62 3.97 4.63
N LEU A 60 -3.06 2.76 4.68
CA LEU A 60 -2.10 2.28 3.67
C LEU A 60 -2.78 2.16 2.30
N PHE A 61 -4.02 1.66 2.26
CA PHE A 61 -4.79 1.57 1.02
C PHE A 61 -5.14 2.94 0.46
N GLU A 62 -5.56 3.89 1.30
CA GLU A 62 -5.85 5.26 0.87
C GLU A 62 -4.60 5.95 0.30
N ILE A 63 -3.43 5.75 0.92
CA ILE A 63 -2.16 6.27 0.39
C ILE A 63 -1.83 5.63 -0.97
N HIS A 64 -1.97 4.30 -1.07
CA HIS A 64 -1.73 3.59 -2.32
C HIS A 64 -2.69 4.04 -3.43
N GLU A 65 -3.97 4.23 -3.12
CA GLU A 65 -4.95 4.77 -4.05
C GLU A 65 -4.53 6.16 -4.54
N GLN A 66 -4.18 7.06 -3.63
CA GLN A 66 -3.78 8.42 -3.97
C GLN A 66 -2.50 8.49 -4.83
N ILE A 67 -1.58 7.53 -4.69
CA ILE A 67 -0.35 7.51 -5.48
C ILE A 67 -0.59 6.95 -6.89
N PHE A 68 -1.49 5.97 -7.04
CA PHE A 68 -1.58 5.14 -8.25
C PHE A 68 -2.94 5.17 -8.98
N SER A 69 -3.94 5.93 -8.50
CA SER A 69 -5.31 5.96 -9.06
C SER A 69 -5.39 6.41 -10.51
N ASP A 70 -4.44 7.23 -10.95
CA ASP A 70 -4.32 7.68 -12.34
C ASP A 70 -3.79 6.57 -13.26
N VAL A 71 -3.06 5.58 -12.73
CA VAL A 71 -2.35 4.56 -13.52
C VAL A 71 -3.07 3.21 -13.48
N TYR A 72 -3.63 2.80 -12.34
CA TYR A 72 -4.10 1.43 -12.12
C TYR A 72 -5.53 1.35 -11.58
N GLU A 73 -6.36 0.50 -12.19
CA GLU A 73 -7.74 0.20 -11.74
C GLU A 73 -7.82 -0.48 -10.36
N TRP A 74 -6.70 -1.04 -9.92
CA TRP A 74 -6.56 -1.76 -8.66
C TRP A 74 -5.84 -0.93 -7.59
N ALA A 75 -5.57 0.36 -7.84
CA ALA A 75 -5.01 1.24 -6.83
C ALA A 75 -5.87 1.23 -5.56
N GLY A 76 -5.23 1.04 -4.40
CA GLY A 76 -5.93 0.95 -3.11
C GLY A 76 -6.59 -0.39 -2.80
N LYS A 77 -6.40 -1.42 -3.64
CA LYS A 77 -7.00 -2.75 -3.44
C LYS A 77 -5.97 -3.77 -2.95
N VAL A 78 -6.44 -4.77 -2.22
CA VAL A 78 -5.63 -5.94 -1.83
C VAL A 78 -5.27 -6.75 -3.07
N ARG A 79 -4.00 -7.13 -3.21
CA ARG A 79 -3.57 -7.99 -4.32
C ARG A 79 -4.18 -9.40 -4.22
N ARG A 80 -4.33 -10.03 -5.39
CA ARG A 80 -5.01 -11.32 -5.55
C ARG A 80 -4.11 -12.45 -6.04
N VAL A 81 -2.84 -12.15 -6.25
CA VAL A 81 -1.82 -13.09 -6.70
C VAL A 81 -0.66 -13.07 -5.73
N ASP A 82 0.07 -14.17 -5.66
CA ASP A 82 1.30 -14.26 -4.90
C ASP A 82 2.43 -13.53 -5.62
N LEU A 83 3.31 -12.91 -4.85
CA LEU A 83 4.43 -12.12 -5.37
C LEU A 83 5.73 -12.62 -4.77
N SER A 84 6.78 -12.59 -5.57
CA SER A 84 8.15 -12.79 -5.15
C SER A 84 9.07 -11.74 -5.77
N LYS A 85 10.19 -11.47 -5.10
CA LYS A 85 11.26 -10.63 -5.61
C LYS A 85 12.56 -11.42 -5.52
N GLY A 86 13.07 -11.84 -6.69
CA GLY A 86 14.12 -12.86 -6.75
C GLY A 86 13.66 -14.14 -6.06
N GLU A 87 14.46 -14.62 -5.11
CA GLU A 87 14.17 -15.83 -4.33
C GLU A 87 13.29 -15.57 -3.10
N THR A 88 13.00 -14.30 -2.79
CA THR A 88 12.20 -13.95 -1.61
C THR A 88 10.72 -13.87 -1.94
N ASN A 89 9.92 -14.74 -1.34
CA ASN A 89 8.46 -14.68 -1.42
C ASN A 89 7.89 -13.66 -0.44
N PHE A 90 6.93 -12.87 -0.88
CA PHE A 90 6.09 -12.09 0.03
C PHE A 90 5.03 -12.99 0.68
N LEU A 91 4.33 -12.46 1.68
CA LEU A 91 3.20 -13.14 2.33
C LEU A 91 2.22 -13.69 1.27
N PRO A 92 1.69 -14.92 1.37
CA PRO A 92 0.68 -15.38 0.43
C PRO A 92 -0.54 -14.45 0.39
N SER A 93 -1.10 -14.23 -0.80
CA SER A 93 -2.24 -13.33 -1.04
C SER A 93 -3.45 -13.71 -0.18
N SER A 94 -3.68 -15.01 0.00
CA SER A 94 -4.72 -15.58 0.88
C SER A 94 -4.57 -15.19 2.36
N ALA A 95 -3.35 -14.91 2.81
CA ALA A 95 -3.05 -14.57 4.20
C ALA A 95 -3.07 -13.06 4.49
N ILE A 96 -3.19 -12.20 3.47
CA ILE A 96 -3.10 -10.74 3.63
C ILE A 96 -4.17 -10.22 4.58
N ASN A 97 -5.44 -10.61 4.41
CA ASN A 97 -6.53 -10.09 5.23
C ASN A 97 -6.34 -10.42 6.72
N ASN A 98 -5.85 -11.62 7.03
CA ASN A 98 -5.53 -12.01 8.40
C ASN A 98 -4.37 -11.19 8.98
N ALA A 99 -3.35 -10.91 8.16
CA ALA A 99 -2.23 -10.06 8.57
C ALA A 99 -2.67 -8.61 8.82
N LEU A 100 -3.53 -8.04 7.96
CA LEU A 100 -4.08 -6.70 8.14
C LEU A 100 -4.89 -6.60 9.44
N TYR A 101 -5.76 -7.57 9.70
CA TYR A 101 -6.52 -7.65 10.94
C TYR A 101 -5.60 -7.71 12.18
N SER A 102 -4.54 -8.52 12.12
CA SER A 102 -3.55 -8.62 13.20
C SER A 102 -2.81 -7.30 13.45
N ILE A 103 -2.41 -6.61 12.37
CA ILE A 103 -1.78 -5.28 12.46
C ILE A 103 -2.73 -4.26 13.07
N ASP A 104 -3.98 -4.20 12.61
CA ASP A 104 -4.98 -3.25 13.12
C ASP A 104 -5.28 -3.49 14.59
N LYS A 105 -5.40 -4.74 15.02
CA LYS A 105 -5.56 -5.09 16.43
C LYS A 105 -4.37 -4.61 17.27
N LYS A 106 -3.14 -4.81 16.79
CA LYS A 106 -1.93 -4.34 17.48
C LYS A 106 -1.89 -2.81 17.57
N LEU A 107 -2.16 -2.11 16.48
CA LEU A 107 -2.22 -0.64 16.44
C LEU A 107 -3.27 -0.11 17.42
N MET A 108 -4.44 -0.73 17.48
CA MET A 108 -5.48 -0.37 18.45
C MET A 108 -5.02 -0.56 19.90
N ASN A 109 -4.39 -1.69 20.21
CA ASN A 109 -3.88 -1.96 21.56
C ASN A 109 -2.81 -0.96 22.00
N TYR A 110 -1.85 -0.61 21.13
CA TYR A 110 -0.86 0.42 21.42
C TYR A 110 -1.51 1.76 21.77
N ARG A 111 -2.60 2.14 21.08
CA ARG A 111 -3.34 3.38 21.38
C ARG A 111 -4.04 3.34 22.73
N VAL A 112 -4.64 2.20 23.08
CA VAL A 112 -5.28 2.03 24.39
C VAL A 112 -4.24 2.17 25.50
N ILE A 113 -3.10 1.49 25.37
CA ILE A 113 -2.00 1.56 26.35
C ILE A 113 -1.44 2.99 26.43
N SER A 114 -1.12 3.61 25.30
CA SER A 114 -0.57 4.98 25.27
C SER A 114 -1.54 5.98 25.90
N ARG A 115 -2.84 5.91 25.59
CA ARG A 115 -3.85 6.79 26.19
C ARG A 115 -4.02 6.53 27.69
N TRP A 116 -3.99 5.28 28.12
CA TRP A 116 -4.02 4.93 29.54
C TRP A 116 -2.80 5.50 30.28
N ILE A 117 -1.59 5.37 29.72
CA ILE A 117 -0.37 5.95 30.29
C ILE A 117 -0.49 7.48 30.39
N SER A 118 -0.89 8.16 29.31
CA SER A 118 -1.05 9.62 29.33
C SER A 118 -2.05 10.10 30.38
N LEU A 119 -3.19 9.42 30.52
CA LEU A 119 -4.22 9.79 31.50
C LEU A 119 -3.81 9.49 32.94
N ASN A 120 -3.04 8.43 33.20
CA ASN A 120 -2.66 8.05 34.56
C ASN A 120 -1.36 8.72 35.02
N LEU A 121 -0.42 9.02 34.13
CA LEU A 121 0.69 9.91 34.44
C LEU A 121 0.17 11.30 34.77
N LEU A 122 -0.71 11.91 33.96
CA LEU A 122 -1.27 13.23 34.30
C LEU A 122 -2.01 13.27 35.65
N LYS A 123 -2.61 12.16 36.09
CA LYS A 123 -3.24 12.04 37.40
C LYS A 123 -2.23 11.96 38.56
N SER A 124 -1.02 11.44 38.35
CA SER A 124 0.01 11.33 39.39
C SER A 124 0.78 12.63 39.67
N TRP A 125 0.62 13.66 38.83
CA TRP A 125 1.24 14.98 39.01
C TRP A 125 0.25 16.05 39.52
N LEU A 126 -1.02 15.70 39.70
CA LEU A 126 -2.09 16.58 40.18
C LEU A 126 -2.55 16.26 41.63
N LEU A 127 -1.85 15.33 42.30
CA LEU A 127 -1.95 15.01 43.73
C LEU A 127 -0.59 15.24 44.38
#